data_AF-A0A437A7V3-F1
#
_entry.id   AF-A0A437A7V3-F1
#
_cell.length_a   1.000
_cell.length_b   1.000
_cell.length_c   1.000
_cell.angle_alpha   90.00
_cell.angle_beta   90.00
_cell.angle_gamma   90.00
#
_symmetry.space_group_name_H-M   'P 1'
#
loop_
_entity.id
_entity.type
_entity.pdbx_description
1 polymer ?
#
loop_
_entity_poly.entity_id
_entity_poly.type
_entity_poly.pdbx_seq_one_letter_code
_entity_poly.pdbx_strand_id
1 'polypeptide(L)'
;MPYASPTFSSKVAPLMALTGPYTNGAWTSILSTIFPFPSYLVIPRYRVKAGDSSSKADLVVWDVENNVAKLVYEGKKVGKSTSSIDEADEQLIGYIKTLGVEYGVAAVGRTVAVVKKVDDRLVELQWVDGKVVEDAGEHRYDVVEDADKIEALLKAI
;
A
#
# COMPACT_ATOMS: atom_id res chain seq x y z
N MET A 1 21.29 2.50 5.59
CA MET A 1 20.80 3.80 5.11
C MET A 1 20.02 4.44 6.25
N PRO A 2 20.32 5.67 6.69
CA PRO A 2 19.52 6.34 7.72
C PRO A 2 18.12 6.60 7.13
N TYR A 3 17.14 6.30 7.97
CA TYR A 3 15.71 6.09 7.74
C TYR A 3 15.03 6.92 6.66
N ALA A 4 14.14 6.28 5.88
CA ALA A 4 13.22 6.98 5.00
C ALA A 4 12.12 7.69 5.83
N SER A 5 11.85 7.19 7.04
CA SER A 5 10.80 7.67 7.94
C SER A 5 10.81 9.17 8.27
N PRO A 6 11.94 9.88 8.48
CA PRO A 6 11.90 11.32 8.74
C PRO A 6 11.50 12.10 7.49
N THR A 7 11.87 11.64 6.30
CA THR A 7 11.44 12.24 5.04
C THR A 7 9.98 11.89 4.75
N PHE A 8 9.56 10.66 5.03
CA PHE A 8 8.17 10.22 4.90
C PHE A 8 7.26 11.09 5.77
N SER A 9 7.55 11.19 7.07
CA SER A 9 6.71 11.93 8.02
C SER A 9 6.75 13.45 7.81
N SER A 10 7.93 14.05 7.59
CA SER A 10 8.05 15.52 7.56
C SER A 10 7.84 16.18 6.20
N LYS A 11 7.96 15.43 5.10
CA LYS A 11 7.86 15.98 3.72
C LYS A 11 6.77 15.34 2.88
N VAL A 12 6.62 14.01 2.93
CA VAL A 12 5.71 13.27 2.04
C VAL A 12 4.31 13.17 2.61
N ALA A 13 4.18 12.80 3.87
CA ALA A 13 2.91 12.63 4.57
C ALA A 13 2.06 13.92 4.66
N PRO A 14 2.62 15.14 4.81
CA PRO A 14 1.84 16.37 4.74
C PRO A 14 1.13 16.58 3.39
N LEU A 15 1.70 16.06 2.28
CA LEU A 15 1.05 16.13 0.96
C LEU A 15 -0.23 15.28 0.91
N MET A 16 -0.32 14.24 1.74
CA MET A 16 -1.43 13.29 1.81
C MET A 16 -2.58 13.79 2.70
N ALA A 17 -2.30 14.77 3.57
CA ALA A 17 -3.28 15.44 4.42
C ALA A 17 -4.09 16.53 3.69
N LEU A 18 -3.57 17.00 2.55
CA LEU A 18 -4.20 18.05 1.76
C LEU A 18 -5.29 17.47 0.86
N THR A 19 -6.39 18.20 0.68
CA THR A 19 -7.36 17.89 -0.38
C THR A 19 -6.68 18.04 -1.74
N GLY A 20 -6.23 16.94 -2.35
CA GLY A 20 -5.43 17.00 -3.58
C GLY A 20 -5.08 15.62 -4.15
N PRO A 21 -4.51 15.57 -5.37
CA PRO A 21 -4.15 14.31 -6.05
C PRO A 21 -2.84 13.68 -5.53
N TYR A 22 -2.28 14.19 -4.43
CA TYR A 22 -0.91 13.90 -4.04
C TYR A 22 -0.72 12.56 -3.33
N THR A 23 -1.79 11.92 -2.85
CA THR A 23 -1.73 10.62 -2.15
C THR A 23 -0.99 9.55 -2.96
N ASN A 24 -1.32 9.37 -4.24
CA ASN A 24 -0.67 8.35 -5.07
C ASN A 24 0.78 8.73 -5.44
N GLY A 25 1.09 10.03 -5.56
CA GLY A 25 2.46 10.49 -5.76
C GLY A 25 3.34 10.26 -4.53
N ALA A 26 2.80 10.52 -3.34
CA ALA A 26 3.43 10.23 -2.07
C ALA A 26 3.72 8.73 -1.91
N TRP A 27 2.73 7.88 -2.16
CA TRP A 27 2.92 6.42 -2.13
C TRP A 27 3.88 5.91 -3.19
N THR A 28 3.89 6.51 -4.39
CA THR A 28 4.91 6.18 -5.40
C THR A 28 6.31 6.43 -4.85
N SER A 29 6.52 7.56 -4.17
CA SER A 29 7.82 7.91 -3.57
C SER A 29 8.19 6.97 -2.41
N ILE A 30 7.24 6.64 -1.53
CA ILE A 30 7.44 5.73 -0.39
C ILE A 30 7.84 4.34 -0.91
N LEU A 31 7.04 3.77 -1.81
CA LEU A 31 7.29 2.44 -2.37
C LEU A 31 8.59 2.39 -3.16
N SER A 32 8.91 3.43 -3.94
CA SER A 32 10.17 3.47 -4.71
C SER A 32 11.42 3.55 -3.83
N THR A 33 11.27 4.03 -2.60
CA THR A 33 12.37 4.09 -1.62
C THR A 33 12.59 2.75 -0.94
N ILE A 34 11.50 2.01 -0.66
CA ILE A 34 11.54 0.71 0.03
C ILE A 34 11.84 -0.42 -0.96
N PHE A 35 11.29 -0.35 -2.16
CA PHE A 35 11.44 -1.30 -3.25
C PHE A 35 12.20 -0.65 -4.42
N PRO A 36 13.53 -0.50 -4.30
CA PRO A 36 14.32 0.22 -5.29
C PRO A 36 14.58 -0.59 -6.57
N PHE A 37 14.72 0.11 -7.68
CA PHE A 37 15.30 -0.41 -8.92
C PHE A 37 16.79 -0.76 -8.71
N PRO A 38 17.33 -1.83 -9.33
CA PRO A 38 16.72 -2.68 -10.35
C PRO A 38 15.92 -3.87 -9.84
N SER A 39 15.95 -4.18 -8.55
CA SER A 39 15.25 -5.34 -7.99
C SER A 39 13.73 -5.23 -8.13
N TYR A 40 13.21 -4.01 -8.06
CA TYR A 40 11.78 -3.75 -8.14
C TYR A 40 11.43 -2.61 -9.10
N LEU A 41 10.22 -2.69 -9.67
CA LEU A 41 9.58 -1.60 -10.40
C LEU A 41 8.29 -1.18 -9.70
N VAL A 42 8.10 0.11 -9.46
CA VAL A 42 6.82 0.66 -9.00
C VAL A 42 6.05 1.16 -10.22
N ILE A 43 4.99 0.43 -10.61
CA ILE A 43 4.24 0.66 -11.84
C ILE A 43 2.94 1.39 -11.51
N PRO A 44 2.78 2.66 -11.91
CA PRO A 44 1.53 3.38 -11.70
C PRO A 44 0.46 2.99 -12.71
N ARG A 45 -0.80 3.02 -12.26
CA ARG A 45 -2.00 2.72 -13.08
C ARG A 45 -1.89 1.38 -13.80
N TYR A 46 -1.39 0.37 -13.11
CA TYR A 46 -1.22 -0.97 -13.66
C TYR A 46 -2.57 -1.56 -14.06
N ARG A 47 -2.68 -2.03 -15.30
CA ARG A 47 -3.92 -2.63 -15.80
C ARG A 47 -4.03 -4.08 -15.34
N VAL A 48 -4.98 -4.34 -14.47
CA VAL A 48 -5.33 -5.69 -14.02
C VAL A 48 -6.40 -6.24 -14.97
N LYS A 49 -6.16 -7.41 -15.56
CA LYS A 49 -7.10 -8.07 -16.49
C LYS A 49 -7.69 -9.33 -15.84
N ALA A 50 -9.01 -9.46 -15.89
CA ALA A 50 -9.74 -10.64 -15.43
C ALA A 50 -10.76 -11.05 -16.50
N GLY A 51 -10.42 -12.05 -17.30
CA GLY A 51 -11.20 -12.42 -18.50
C GLY A 51 -11.34 -11.24 -19.46
N ASP A 52 -12.58 -10.91 -19.83
CA ASP A 52 -12.91 -9.77 -20.71
C ASP A 52 -12.99 -8.42 -19.98
N SER A 53 -12.85 -8.43 -18.66
CA SER A 53 -12.88 -7.22 -17.84
C SER A 53 -11.46 -6.70 -17.57
N SER A 54 -11.32 -5.38 -17.45
CA SER A 54 -10.08 -4.78 -16.97
C SER A 54 -10.33 -3.62 -16.04
N SER A 55 -9.51 -3.55 -15.01
CA SER A 55 -9.48 -2.50 -13.99
C SER A 55 -8.06 -1.94 -13.89
N LYS A 56 -7.85 -0.92 -13.06
CA LYS A 56 -6.55 -0.29 -12.87
C LYS A 56 -6.27 -0.17 -11.39
N ALA A 57 -5.29 -0.93 -10.91
CA ALA A 57 -4.72 -0.69 -9.60
C ALA A 57 -3.93 0.62 -9.64
N ASP A 58 -3.96 1.37 -8.54
CA ASP A 58 -3.27 2.65 -8.47
C ASP A 58 -1.75 2.50 -8.63
N LEU A 59 -1.15 1.57 -7.88
CA LEU A 59 0.26 1.22 -8.00
C LEU A 59 0.45 -0.30 -7.83
N VAL A 60 1.43 -0.88 -8.51
CA VAL A 60 1.90 -2.25 -8.28
C VAL A 60 3.42 -2.23 -8.13
N VAL A 61 3.93 -2.87 -7.09
CA VAL A 61 5.35 -3.20 -6.95
C VAL A 61 5.59 -4.54 -7.65
N TRP A 62 6.47 -4.54 -8.63
CA TRP A 62 6.83 -5.70 -9.43
C TRP A 62 8.24 -6.17 -9.06
N ASP A 63 8.37 -7.43 -8.68
CA ASP A 63 9.66 -8.11 -8.54
C ASP A 63 10.19 -8.43 -9.94
N VAL A 64 11.31 -7.79 -10.30
CA VAL A 64 11.88 -7.89 -11.66
C VAL A 64 12.53 -9.25 -11.91
N GLU A 65 13.17 -9.83 -10.90
CA GLU A 65 13.88 -11.09 -11.02
C GLU A 65 12.90 -12.26 -11.19
N ASN A 66 11.88 -12.29 -10.34
CA ASN A 66 10.86 -13.34 -10.35
C ASN A 66 9.72 -13.06 -11.34
N ASN A 67 9.65 -11.85 -11.90
CA ASN A 67 8.63 -11.39 -12.82
C ASN A 67 7.19 -11.60 -12.29
N VAL A 68 6.97 -11.19 -11.04
CA VAL A 68 5.68 -11.31 -10.36
C VAL A 68 5.33 -10.02 -9.61
N ALA A 69 4.04 -9.78 -9.38
CA ALA A 69 3.60 -8.72 -8.49
C ALA A 69 3.97 -9.07 -7.04
N LYS A 70 4.70 -8.18 -6.38
CA LYS A 70 5.14 -8.31 -4.98
C LYS A 70 4.14 -7.68 -4.01
N LEU A 71 3.60 -6.52 -4.38
CA LEU A 71 2.63 -5.76 -3.60
C LEU A 71 1.72 -4.96 -4.54
N VAL A 72 0.45 -4.82 -4.17
CA VAL A 72 -0.50 -3.92 -4.83
C VAL A 72 -0.94 -2.83 -3.86
N TYR A 73 -1.09 -1.61 -4.36
CA TYR A 73 -1.58 -0.47 -3.59
C TYR A 73 -2.83 0.12 -4.23
N GLU A 74 -3.81 0.44 -3.39
CA GLU A 74 -5.06 1.10 -3.76
C GLU A 74 -5.33 2.31 -2.85
N GLY A 75 -5.47 3.50 -3.45
CA GLY A 75 -5.64 4.75 -2.74
C GLY A 75 -6.96 5.45 -3.02
N LYS A 76 -7.58 6.04 -1.99
CA LYS A 76 -8.74 6.93 -2.14
C LYS A 76 -8.40 8.36 -1.71
N LYS A 77 -9.13 9.32 -2.29
CA LYS A 77 -8.98 10.75 -1.98
C LYS A 77 -9.85 11.13 -0.79
N VAL A 78 -9.31 11.95 0.11
CA VAL A 78 -10.07 12.51 1.24
C VAL A 78 -11.18 13.44 0.74
N GLY A 79 -12.34 13.41 1.41
CA GLY A 79 -13.41 14.39 1.22
C GLY A 79 -14.41 14.08 0.12
N LYS A 80 -14.34 12.90 -0.50
CA LYS A 80 -15.45 12.34 -1.30
C LYS A 80 -16.27 11.40 -0.42
N SER A 81 -17.59 11.51 -0.47
CA SER A 81 -18.51 10.66 0.29
C SER A 81 -18.39 9.16 -0.03
N THR A 82 -17.79 8.82 -1.17
CA THR A 82 -17.51 7.46 -1.67
C THR A 82 -16.00 7.20 -1.66
N SER A 83 -15.33 7.51 -0.56
CA SER A 83 -13.91 7.25 -0.41
C SER A 83 -13.66 6.80 1.02
N SER A 84 -14.10 5.59 1.32
CA SER A 84 -13.79 4.89 2.57
C SER A 84 -12.60 3.96 2.39
N ILE A 85 -12.03 3.54 3.52
CA ILE A 85 -10.96 2.54 3.51
C ILE A 85 -11.51 1.15 3.17
N ASP A 86 -12.75 0.87 3.54
CA ASP A 86 -13.45 -0.38 3.19
C ASP A 86 -13.61 -0.52 1.67
N GLU A 87 -13.93 0.56 0.95
CA GLU A 87 -13.98 0.55 -0.52
C GLU A 87 -12.59 0.33 -1.14
N ALA A 88 -11.52 0.79 -0.49
CA ALA A 88 -10.16 0.50 -0.91
C ALA A 88 -9.84 -0.98 -0.69
N ASP A 89 -10.21 -1.54 0.47
CA ASP A 89 -10.03 -2.94 0.82
C ASP A 89 -10.78 -3.88 -0.14
N GLU A 90 -12.05 -3.59 -0.45
CA GLU A 90 -12.84 -4.39 -1.40
C GLU A 90 -12.19 -4.46 -2.79
N GLN A 91 -11.69 -3.33 -3.30
CA GLN A 91 -10.98 -3.31 -4.58
C GLN A 91 -9.63 -4.02 -4.50
N LEU A 92 -8.93 -3.85 -3.38
CA LEU A 92 -7.65 -4.49 -3.12
C LEU A 92 -7.77 -6.02 -3.11
N ILE A 93 -8.83 -6.58 -2.50
CA ILE A 93 -9.13 -8.03 -2.56
C ILE A 93 -9.21 -8.53 -4.00
N GLY A 94 -9.93 -7.80 -4.85
CA GLY A 94 -10.07 -8.13 -6.27
C GLY A 94 -8.73 -8.16 -7.00
N TYR A 95 -7.86 -7.18 -6.74
CA TYR A 95 -6.52 -7.14 -7.32
C TYR A 95 -5.60 -8.22 -6.78
N ILE A 96 -5.58 -8.42 -5.47
CA ILE A 96 -4.83 -9.48 -4.79
C ILE A 96 -5.15 -10.84 -5.41
N LYS A 97 -6.45 -11.15 -5.57
CA LYS A 97 -6.91 -12.39 -6.18
C LYS A 97 -6.50 -12.52 -7.64
N THR A 98 -6.65 -11.47 -8.44
CA THR A 98 -6.41 -11.51 -9.88
C THR A 98 -4.91 -11.57 -10.22
N LEU A 99 -4.08 -10.83 -9.46
CA LEU A 99 -2.63 -10.80 -9.65
C LEU A 99 -1.92 -11.97 -8.97
N GLY A 100 -2.59 -12.67 -8.05
CA GLY A 100 -1.96 -13.72 -7.24
C GLY A 100 -0.91 -13.17 -6.26
N VAL A 101 -1.04 -11.90 -5.87
CA VAL A 101 -0.10 -11.24 -4.93
C VAL A 101 -0.54 -11.49 -3.49
N GLU A 102 0.43 -11.61 -2.59
CA GLU A 102 0.19 -11.92 -1.18
C GLU A 102 -0.10 -10.66 -0.34
N TYR A 103 0.51 -9.54 -0.68
CA TYR A 103 0.46 -8.32 0.13
C TYR A 103 -0.22 -7.17 -0.60
N GLY A 104 -0.88 -6.31 0.19
CA GLY A 104 -1.50 -5.10 -0.32
C GLY A 104 -1.39 -3.92 0.64
N VAL A 105 -1.68 -2.73 0.12
CA VAL A 105 -1.82 -1.50 0.91
C VAL A 105 -3.09 -0.79 0.49
N ALA A 106 -3.98 -0.55 1.44
CA ALA A 106 -5.16 0.29 1.27
C ALA A 106 -4.93 1.63 1.98
N ALA A 107 -5.20 2.74 1.32
CA ALA A 107 -5.02 4.06 1.93
C ALA A 107 -6.13 5.05 1.58
N VAL A 108 -6.49 5.88 2.56
CA VAL A 108 -7.38 7.05 2.37
C VAL A 108 -6.76 8.25 3.06
N GLY A 109 -6.25 9.20 2.28
CA GLY A 109 -5.50 10.32 2.84
C GLY A 109 -4.28 9.86 3.62
N ARG A 110 -4.26 10.14 4.93
CA ARG A 110 -3.21 9.71 5.88
C ARG A 110 -3.47 8.35 6.52
N THR A 111 -4.69 7.83 6.44
CA THR A 111 -5.04 6.54 7.01
C THR A 111 -4.59 5.44 6.07
N VAL A 112 -3.88 4.44 6.59
CA VAL A 112 -3.40 3.30 5.80
C VAL A 112 -3.56 1.99 6.57
N ALA A 113 -3.87 0.92 5.83
CA ALA A 113 -3.65 -0.44 6.28
C ALA A 113 -2.68 -1.16 5.34
N VAL A 114 -1.75 -1.89 5.94
CA VAL A 114 -0.92 -2.88 5.23
C VAL A 114 -1.58 -4.22 5.48
N VAL A 115 -1.85 -4.98 4.43
CA VAL A 115 -2.62 -6.21 4.51
C VAL A 115 -1.87 -7.38 3.91
N LYS A 116 -2.18 -8.57 4.41
CA LYS A 116 -1.77 -9.86 3.87
C LYS A 116 -2.99 -10.69 3.52
N LYS A 117 -2.92 -11.39 2.40
CA LYS A 117 -3.89 -12.41 2.03
C LYS A 117 -3.66 -13.66 2.88
N VAL A 118 -4.69 -14.05 3.62
CA VAL A 118 -4.76 -15.33 4.35
C VAL A 118 -6.02 -16.04 3.89
N ASP A 119 -5.84 -17.13 3.14
CA ASP A 119 -6.91 -17.82 2.41
C ASP A 119 -7.70 -16.86 1.49
N ASP A 120 -9.01 -16.72 1.70
CA ASP A 120 -9.89 -15.82 0.96
C ASP A 120 -10.15 -14.49 1.70
N ARG A 121 -9.37 -14.16 2.73
CA ARG A 121 -9.53 -12.94 3.55
C ARG A 121 -8.26 -12.09 3.56
N LEU A 122 -8.43 -10.82 3.90
CA LEU A 122 -7.32 -9.92 4.22
C LEU A 122 -7.19 -9.81 5.73
N VAL A 123 -5.94 -9.88 6.19
CA VAL A 123 -5.56 -9.62 7.58
C VAL A 123 -4.71 -8.37 7.58
N GLU A 124 -5.06 -7.42 8.44
CA GLU A 124 -4.27 -6.21 8.65
C GLU A 124 -3.02 -6.55 9.45
N LEU A 125 -1.86 -6.17 8.91
CA LEU A 125 -0.56 -6.45 9.52
C LEU A 125 -0.22 -5.38 10.54
N GLN A 126 0.33 -5.83 11.67
CA GLN A 126 0.82 -4.95 12.72
C GLN A 126 2.33 -5.04 12.90
N TRP A 127 2.97 -3.91 13.25
CA TRP A 127 4.34 -3.89 13.77
C TRP A 127 4.35 -3.76 15.28
N VAL A 128 4.71 -4.83 15.99
CA VAL A 128 4.78 -4.88 17.46
C VAL A 128 6.13 -5.42 17.87
N ASP A 129 6.85 -4.69 18.73
CA ASP A 129 8.13 -5.10 19.32
C ASP A 129 9.16 -5.66 18.30
N GLY A 130 9.24 -5.03 17.13
CA GLY A 130 10.21 -5.39 16.09
C GLY A 130 9.79 -6.57 15.21
N LYS A 131 8.52 -6.99 15.24
CA LYS A 131 8.00 -8.12 14.48
C LYS A 131 6.68 -7.77 13.79
N VAL A 132 6.42 -8.45 12.68
CA VAL A 132 5.11 -8.46 12.02
C VAL A 132 4.17 -9.39 12.80
N VAL A 133 2.99 -8.89 13.13
CA VAL A 133 1.91 -9.63 13.78
C VAL A 133 0.69 -9.62 12.85
N GLU A 134 0.09 -10.80 12.67
CA GLU A 134 -1.17 -10.99 11.97
C GLU A 134 -2.26 -11.10 13.04
N ASP A 135 -3.11 -10.09 13.20
CA ASP A 135 -4.17 -10.10 14.22
C ASP A 135 -5.55 -9.84 13.60
N ALA A 136 -6.58 -10.38 14.24
CA ALA A 136 -7.96 -10.17 13.84
C ALA A 136 -8.45 -8.83 14.40
N GLY A 137 -8.53 -7.80 13.55
CA GLY A 137 -9.03 -6.48 13.94
C GLY A 137 -8.73 -5.41 12.90
N GLU A 138 -9.35 -4.24 13.04
CA GLU A 138 -9.00 -3.05 12.25
C GLU A 138 -7.75 -2.39 12.84
N HIS A 139 -6.68 -2.35 12.06
CA HIS A 139 -5.39 -1.77 12.41
C HIS A 139 -4.96 -0.76 11.35
N ARG A 140 -5.48 0.45 11.52
CA ARG A 140 -5.17 1.57 10.65
C ARG A 140 -4.04 2.40 11.25
N TYR A 141 -3.03 2.68 10.44
CA TYR A 141 -1.91 3.55 10.76
C TYR A 141 -2.16 4.96 10.24
N ASP A 142 -1.59 5.94 10.92
CA ASP A 142 -1.42 7.28 10.36
C ASP A 142 -0.03 7.42 9.73
N VAL A 143 0.03 7.82 8.46
CA VAL A 143 1.31 7.90 7.71
C VAL A 143 2.34 8.84 8.33
N VAL A 144 1.94 9.87 9.10
CA VAL A 144 2.88 10.74 9.82
C VAL A 144 3.30 10.10 11.14
N GLU A 145 2.33 9.71 11.95
CA GLU A 145 2.57 9.30 13.35
C GLU A 145 3.21 7.90 13.43
N ASP A 146 2.91 7.04 12.46
CA ASP A 146 3.34 5.65 12.41
C ASP A 146 4.31 5.37 11.25
N ALA A 147 4.96 6.40 10.71
CA ALA A 147 5.87 6.28 9.56
C ALA A 147 6.93 5.17 9.74
N ASP A 148 7.51 5.06 10.94
CA ASP A 148 8.50 4.02 11.28
C ASP A 148 7.91 2.61 11.21
N LYS A 149 6.67 2.44 11.67
CA LYS A 149 5.97 1.14 11.68
C LYS A 149 5.59 0.73 10.26
N ILE A 150 5.07 1.67 9.47
CA ILE A 150 4.74 1.45 8.05
C ILE A 150 6.00 1.07 7.28
N GLU A 151 7.10 1.81 7.44
CA GLU A 151 8.38 1.48 6.79
C GLU A 151 8.87 0.10 7.22
N ALA A 152 8.77 -0.25 8.51
CA ALA A 152 9.19 -1.55 9.01
C ALA A 152 8.34 -2.70 8.45
N LEU A 153 7.01 -2.55 8.39
CA LEU A 153 6.10 -3.52 7.79
C LEU A 153 6.44 -3.75 6.31
N LEU A 154 6.55 -2.67 5.54
CA LEU A 154 6.83 -2.73 4.11
C LEU A 154 8.22 -3.30 3.78
N LYS A 155 9.19 -3.18 4.69
CA LYS A 155 10.50 -3.81 4.56
C LYS A 155 10.51 -5.29 4.94
N ALA A 156 9.53 -5.74 5.72
CA ALA A 156 9.44 -7.11 6.18
C ALA A 156 8.70 -8.03 5.19
N ILE A 157 8.02 -7.46 4.19
CA ILE A 157 7.29 -8.19 3.13
C ILE A 157 8.16 -8.43 1.91
#